data_AF-A0A5C8B7A4-F1
#
_entry.id   AF-A0A5C8B7A4-F1
#
_cell.length_a   1.000
_cell.length_b   1.000
_cell.length_c   1.000
_cell.angle_alpha   90.00
_cell.angle_beta   90.00
_cell.angle_gamma   90.00
#
_symmetry.space_group_name_H-M   'P 1'
#
loop_
_entity.id
_entity.type
_entity.pdbx_description
1 polymer ?
#
loop_
_entity_poly.entity_id
_entity_poly.type
_entity_poly.pdbx_seq_one_letter_code
_entity_poly.pdbx_strand_id
1 'polypeptide(L)'
;MNNPPDFSSYTKNQLESVLLHIDKERFPERVAEIERRLKHGEHRIAPESHINDSQKLSEDLLAAERIGVSFLLFIAIYFLLNLFFQFGTDRFIFDLIPFIAGASLIRLKKQELETIATFRFFATAFIPGSILLTLLNFLLIQPWDLSQTQFQLFPLDSSGYLLFFVVRFTLLGWAISVLGTPKILAFEPPAKWLRFIYLRPKLIGVCVALFLTWNIYTDLTGPIAQQGIKKAQEEHGLAYSYTATEVSTQNKARGKSHFVAITAWNKEKI
;
A
#
# COMPACT_ATOMS: atom_id res chain seq x y z
N MET A 1 66.94 -3.93 2.51
CA MET A 1 66.70 -3.65 1.08
C MET A 1 65.21 -3.42 0.92
N ASN A 2 64.78 -2.18 0.71
CA ASN A 2 63.36 -1.84 0.56
C ASN A 2 62.97 -2.06 -0.90
N ASN A 3 62.01 -2.95 -1.16
CA ASN A 3 61.42 -3.08 -2.48
C ASN A 3 60.88 -1.71 -2.92
N PRO A 4 61.21 -1.25 -4.14
CA PRO A 4 60.60 -0.03 -4.66
C PRO A 4 59.08 -0.24 -4.70
N PRO A 5 58.28 0.77 -4.30
CA PRO A 5 56.82 0.66 -4.35
C PRO A 5 56.38 0.43 -5.79
N ASP A 6 55.61 -0.63 -6.01
CA ASP A 6 55.07 -0.96 -7.32
C ASP A 6 53.81 -0.14 -7.61
N PHE A 7 53.92 0.80 -8.55
CA PHE A 7 52.81 1.65 -9.01
C PHE A 7 52.01 1.02 -10.16
N SER A 8 52.26 -0.25 -10.48
CA SER A 8 51.60 -0.96 -11.58
C SER A 8 50.09 -1.15 -11.40
N SER A 9 49.62 -1.19 -10.16
CA SER A 9 48.23 -1.44 -9.79
C SER A 9 47.40 -0.17 -9.57
N TYR A 10 48.02 1.01 -9.65
CA TYR A 10 47.36 2.28 -9.32
C TYR A 10 46.56 2.80 -10.52
N THR A 11 45.32 3.20 -10.26
CA THR A 11 44.47 3.88 -11.25
C THR A 11 44.95 5.31 -11.51
N LYS A 12 44.55 5.91 -12.63
CA LYS A 12 44.93 7.28 -13.01
C LYS A 12 44.66 8.30 -11.89
N ASN A 13 43.48 8.27 -11.28
CA ASN A 13 43.11 9.20 -10.20
C ASN A 13 43.97 9.00 -8.94
N GLN A 14 44.36 7.75 -8.65
CA GLN A 14 45.24 7.45 -7.52
C GLN A 14 46.67 7.94 -7.79
N LEU A 15 47.17 7.78 -9.02
CA LEU A 15 48.48 8.30 -9.44
C LEU A 15 48.53 9.84 -9.34
N GLU A 16 47.48 10.54 -9.78
CA GLU A 16 47.37 12.00 -9.64
C GLU A 16 47.34 12.44 -8.16
N SER A 17 46.62 11.70 -7.31
CA SER A 17 46.57 11.97 -5.87
C SER A 17 47.94 11.77 -5.20
N VAL A 18 48.67 10.71 -5.56
CA VAL A 18 50.02 10.44 -5.04
C VAL A 18 51.00 11.53 -5.50
N LEU A 19 50.91 11.98 -6.75
CA LEU A 19 51.76 13.04 -7.29
C LEU A 19 51.60 14.37 -6.53
N LEU A 20 50.40 14.65 -6.02
CA LEU A 20 50.11 15.86 -5.24
C LEU A 20 50.74 15.85 -3.84
N HIS A 21 50.97 14.67 -3.27
CA HIS A 21 51.41 14.52 -1.87
C HIS A 21 52.83 13.97 -1.72
N ILE A 22 53.44 13.53 -2.81
CA ILE A 22 54.81 13.02 -2.78
C ILE A 22 55.82 14.17 -2.70
N ASP A 23 56.79 14.02 -1.80
CA ASP A 23 57.91 14.95 -1.67
C ASP A 23 58.86 14.77 -2.88
N LYS A 24 58.81 15.75 -3.79
CA LYS A 24 59.48 15.70 -5.08
C LYS A 24 60.99 15.83 -4.97
N GLU A 25 61.49 16.51 -3.95
CA GLU A 25 62.94 16.68 -3.75
C GLU A 25 63.56 15.40 -3.19
N ARG A 26 62.81 14.67 -2.36
CA ARG A 26 63.27 13.46 -1.71
C ARG A 26 63.17 12.21 -2.59
N PHE A 27 62.24 12.17 -3.54
CA PHE A 27 61.99 10.98 -4.38
C PHE A 27 61.78 11.31 -5.87
N PRO A 28 62.77 11.89 -6.55
CA PRO A 28 62.63 12.35 -7.94
C PRO A 28 62.35 11.22 -8.93
N GLU A 29 62.92 10.03 -8.71
CA GLU A 29 62.71 8.86 -9.58
C GLU A 29 61.26 8.35 -9.55
N ARG A 30 60.58 8.46 -8.39
CA ARG A 30 59.18 8.04 -8.24
C ARG A 30 58.22 8.99 -8.92
N VAL A 31 58.53 10.29 -8.84
CA VAL A 31 57.77 11.34 -9.54
C VAL A 31 57.89 11.13 -11.05
N ALA A 32 59.10 10.90 -11.56
CA ALA A 32 59.34 10.64 -12.98
C ALA A 32 58.57 9.40 -13.47
N GLU A 33 58.49 8.34 -12.67
CA GLU A 33 57.73 7.12 -12.99
C GLU A 33 56.22 7.37 -13.08
N ILE A 34 55.66 8.08 -12.11
CA ILE A 34 54.23 8.43 -12.06
C ILE A 34 53.88 9.36 -13.23
N GLU A 35 54.69 10.39 -13.49
CA GLU A 35 54.47 11.33 -14.60
C GLU A 35 54.60 10.63 -15.96
N ARG A 36 55.56 9.72 -16.11
CA ARG A 36 55.73 8.91 -17.32
C ARG A 36 54.49 8.05 -17.58
N ARG A 37 53.92 7.43 -16.54
CA ARG A 37 52.69 6.60 -16.63
C ARG A 37 51.45 7.43 -16.92
N LEU A 38 51.30 8.59 -16.28
CA LEU A 38 50.21 9.53 -16.58
C LEU A 38 50.28 10.04 -18.02
N LYS A 39 51.51 10.24 -18.56
CA LYS A 39 51.74 10.72 -19.92
C LYS A 39 51.58 9.65 -21.00
N HIS A 40 51.89 8.38 -20.70
CA HIS A 40 51.82 7.28 -21.67
C HIS A 40 50.52 6.46 -21.62
N GLY A 41 49.62 6.73 -20.67
CA GLY A 41 48.28 6.13 -20.66
C GLY A 41 48.30 4.61 -20.84
N GLU A 42 49.11 3.88 -20.06
CA GLU A 42 49.13 2.42 -20.13
C GLU A 42 47.76 1.86 -19.70
N HIS A 43 46.93 1.57 -20.70
CA HIS A 43 45.76 0.72 -20.62
C HIS A 43 46.17 -0.68 -20.16
N ARG A 44 46.31 -0.89 -18.85
CA ARG A 44 46.10 -2.22 -18.26
C ARG A 44 44.72 -2.25 -17.63
N ILE A 45 43.81 -2.86 -18.37
CA ILE A 45 42.49 -3.31 -17.93
C ILE A 45 42.74 -4.25 -16.74
N ALA A 46 42.46 -3.78 -15.52
CA ALA A 46 42.27 -4.67 -14.38
C ALA A 46 41.07 -5.59 -14.70
N PRO A 47 41.05 -6.87 -14.27
CA PRO A 47 40.04 -7.82 -14.72
C PRO A 47 38.65 -7.37 -14.26
N GLU A 48 37.86 -6.86 -15.20
CA GLU A 48 36.50 -6.35 -15.02
C GLU A 48 35.49 -7.45 -14.62
N SER A 49 35.86 -8.73 -14.61
CA SER A 49 34.92 -9.85 -14.46
C SER A 49 34.23 -9.89 -13.10
N HIS A 50 34.93 -9.67 -11.98
CA HIS A 50 34.33 -9.79 -10.65
C HIS A 50 33.45 -8.60 -10.23
N ILE A 51 33.72 -7.41 -10.78
CA ILE A 51 32.90 -6.22 -10.52
C ILE A 51 31.63 -6.26 -11.37
N ASN A 52 31.72 -6.76 -12.60
CA ASN A 52 30.55 -6.90 -13.48
C ASN A 52 29.58 -7.98 -12.98
N ASP A 53 30.07 -9.13 -12.49
CA ASP A 53 29.17 -10.20 -12.02
C ASP A 53 28.43 -9.81 -10.73
N SER A 54 29.09 -9.07 -9.83
CA SER A 54 28.47 -8.57 -8.60
C SER A 54 27.52 -7.39 -8.85
N GLN A 55 27.86 -6.47 -9.76
CA GLN A 55 26.93 -5.42 -10.19
C GLN A 55 25.73 -6.00 -10.93
N LYS A 56 25.96 -6.92 -11.87
CA LYS A 56 24.92 -7.57 -12.67
C LYS A 56 24.01 -8.43 -11.81
N LEU A 57 24.55 -9.19 -10.84
CA LEU A 57 23.74 -9.91 -9.86
C LEU A 57 22.90 -8.95 -9.00
N SER A 58 23.44 -7.78 -8.62
CA SER A 58 22.68 -6.77 -7.89
C SER A 58 21.58 -6.13 -8.74
N GLU A 59 21.85 -5.89 -10.03
CA GLU A 59 20.90 -5.33 -10.99
C GLU A 59 19.80 -6.34 -11.32
N ASP A 60 20.15 -7.61 -11.48
CA ASP A 60 19.21 -8.71 -11.71
C ASP A 60 18.33 -8.97 -10.47
N LEU A 61 18.88 -8.88 -9.26
CA LEU A 61 18.10 -8.92 -8.01
C LEU A 61 17.15 -7.72 -7.89
N LEU A 62 17.63 -6.51 -8.21
CA LEU A 62 16.79 -5.30 -8.22
C LEU A 62 15.71 -5.35 -9.32
N ALA A 63 16.01 -5.97 -10.46
CA ALA A 63 15.07 -6.19 -11.55
C ALA A 63 14.01 -7.24 -11.16
N ALA A 64 14.43 -8.36 -10.56
CA ALA A 64 13.53 -9.38 -10.03
C ALA A 64 12.63 -8.83 -8.91
N GLU A 65 13.17 -7.99 -8.01
CA GLU A 65 12.41 -7.29 -6.99
C GLU A 65 11.40 -6.31 -7.61
N ARG A 66 11.79 -5.56 -8.64
CA ARG A 66 10.87 -4.67 -9.39
C ARG A 66 9.76 -5.43 -10.12
N ILE A 67 10.08 -6.58 -10.71
CA ILE A 67 9.12 -7.44 -11.41
C ILE A 67 8.15 -8.05 -10.41
N GLY A 68 8.65 -8.56 -9.28
CA GLY A 68 7.83 -9.09 -8.18
C GLY A 68 6.90 -8.03 -7.58
N VAL A 69 7.40 -6.82 -7.32
CA VAL A 69 6.57 -5.69 -6.87
C VAL A 69 5.53 -5.33 -7.93
N SER A 70 5.89 -5.28 -9.21
CA SER A 70 4.95 -4.92 -10.28
C SER A 70 3.87 -5.98 -10.49
N PHE A 71 4.19 -7.25 -10.30
CA PHE A 71 3.24 -8.37 -10.36
C PHE A 71 2.30 -8.39 -9.15
N LEU A 72 2.81 -8.18 -7.93
CA LEU A 72 1.98 -7.99 -6.74
C LEU A 72 1.06 -6.78 -6.86
N LEU A 73 1.56 -5.70 -7.46
CA LEU A 73 0.81 -4.47 -7.69
C LEU A 73 -0.29 -4.69 -8.73
N PHE A 74 -0.02 -5.47 -9.78
CA PHE A 74 -1.03 -5.90 -10.75
C PHE A 74 -2.12 -6.78 -10.12
N ILE A 75 -1.73 -7.78 -9.33
CA ILE A 75 -2.68 -8.65 -8.61
C ILE A 75 -3.54 -7.82 -7.66
N ALA A 76 -2.94 -6.89 -6.91
CA ALA A 76 -3.67 -6.07 -5.95
C ALA A 76 -4.56 -5.01 -6.63
N ILE A 77 -4.15 -4.41 -7.76
CA ILE A 77 -5.05 -3.55 -8.57
C ILE A 77 -6.22 -4.38 -9.10
N TYR A 78 -5.96 -5.56 -9.66
CA TYR A 78 -7.00 -6.46 -10.15
C TYR A 78 -7.98 -6.86 -9.03
N PHE A 79 -7.45 -7.14 -7.84
CA PHE A 79 -8.24 -7.47 -6.66
C PHE A 79 -9.06 -6.29 -6.15
N LEU A 80 -8.49 -5.08 -6.13
CA LEU A 80 -9.19 -3.84 -5.75
C LEU A 80 -10.25 -3.42 -6.79
N LEU A 81 -10.02 -3.68 -8.08
CA LEU A 81 -11.03 -3.50 -9.12
C LEU A 81 -12.17 -4.51 -8.97
N ASN A 82 -11.88 -5.77 -8.61
CA ASN A 82 -12.93 -6.73 -8.27
C ASN A 82 -13.75 -6.25 -7.06
N LEU A 83 -13.09 -5.69 -6.05
CA LEU A 83 -13.72 -5.08 -4.86
C LEU A 83 -14.66 -3.92 -5.24
N PHE A 84 -14.26 -3.08 -6.21
CA PHE A 84 -15.09 -2.02 -6.77
C PHE A 84 -16.40 -2.56 -7.38
N PHE A 85 -16.31 -3.63 -8.17
CA PHE A 85 -17.47 -4.23 -8.83
C PHE A 85 -18.39 -4.99 -7.86
N GLN A 86 -17.87 -5.47 -6.73
CA GLN A 86 -18.60 -6.36 -5.83
C GLN A 86 -19.25 -5.64 -4.62
N PHE A 87 -18.75 -4.49 -4.19
CA PHE A 87 -19.19 -3.81 -2.94
C PHE A 87 -19.58 -2.33 -3.07
N GLY A 88 -19.56 -1.76 -4.27
CA GLY A 88 -19.96 -0.37 -4.51
C GLY A 88 -18.89 0.69 -4.15
N THR A 89 -19.19 1.95 -4.46
CA THR A 89 -18.25 3.09 -4.50
C THR A 89 -17.67 3.48 -3.14
N ASP A 90 -18.39 3.25 -2.05
CA ASP A 90 -18.13 3.92 -0.77
C ASP A 90 -17.04 3.21 0.03
N ARG A 91 -16.88 1.89 -0.19
CA ARG A 91 -15.87 1.04 0.46
C ARG A 91 -14.55 1.02 -0.30
N PHE A 92 -14.60 1.24 -1.61
CA PHE A 92 -13.46 1.22 -2.52
C PHE A 92 -12.37 2.24 -2.18
N ILE A 93 -12.78 3.47 -1.78
CA ILE A 93 -11.83 4.56 -1.49
C ILE A 93 -10.93 4.23 -0.30
N PHE A 94 -11.44 3.49 0.69
CA PHE A 94 -10.67 3.15 1.91
C PHE A 94 -9.59 2.10 1.70
N ASP A 95 -9.75 1.26 0.68
CA ASP A 95 -8.80 0.20 0.37
C ASP A 95 -7.84 0.59 -0.77
N LEU A 96 -8.31 1.41 -1.73
CA LEU A 96 -7.49 1.88 -2.85
C LEU A 96 -6.41 2.88 -2.42
N ILE A 97 -6.76 3.85 -1.55
CA ILE A 97 -5.85 4.94 -1.17
C ILE A 97 -4.59 4.43 -0.44
N PRO A 98 -4.67 3.58 0.62
CA PRO A 98 -3.48 3.03 1.28
C PRO A 98 -2.62 2.18 0.35
N PHE A 99 -3.26 1.49 -0.60
CA PHE A 99 -2.57 0.64 -1.54
C PHE A 99 -1.80 1.46 -2.60
N ILE A 100 -2.44 2.43 -3.24
CA ILE A 100 -1.76 3.36 -4.16
C ILE A 100 -0.63 4.08 -3.44
N ALA A 101 -0.85 4.45 -2.17
CA ALA A 101 0.17 5.02 -1.32
C ALA A 101 1.37 4.08 -1.15
N GLY A 102 1.16 2.86 -0.66
CA GLY A 102 2.24 1.87 -0.47
C GLY A 102 2.98 1.52 -1.76
N ALA A 103 2.25 1.35 -2.86
CA ALA A 103 2.78 1.06 -4.18
C ALA A 103 3.63 2.21 -4.75
N SER A 104 3.15 3.45 -4.61
CA SER A 104 3.86 4.64 -5.12
C SER A 104 5.16 4.88 -4.35
N LEU A 105 5.20 4.55 -3.06
CA LEU A 105 6.40 4.69 -2.22
C LEU A 105 7.58 3.82 -2.67
N ILE A 106 7.34 2.68 -3.31
CA ILE A 106 8.40 1.78 -3.78
C ILE A 106 9.09 2.32 -5.05
N ARG A 107 8.39 3.13 -5.85
CA ARG A 107 8.91 3.66 -7.11
C ARG A 107 9.60 5.02 -6.98
N LEU A 108 9.40 5.74 -5.87
CA LEU A 108 9.91 7.10 -5.71
C LEU A 108 11.41 7.12 -5.34
N LYS A 109 12.26 7.42 -6.33
CA LYS A 109 13.67 7.78 -6.11
C LYS A 109 13.74 9.12 -5.38
N LYS A 110 14.19 9.13 -4.10
CA LYS A 110 14.89 10.18 -3.31
C LYS A 110 14.46 11.68 -3.37
N GLN A 111 13.62 12.14 -4.29
CA GLN A 111 13.34 13.58 -4.51
C GLN A 111 11.89 14.00 -4.32
N GLU A 112 10.92 13.08 -4.15
CA GLU A 112 9.54 13.46 -3.81
C GLU A 112 9.20 13.14 -2.35
N LEU A 113 10.00 13.67 -1.42
CA LEU A 113 9.75 13.51 0.01
C LEU A 113 8.35 14.04 0.42
N GLU A 114 7.85 15.07 -0.27
CA GLU A 114 6.49 15.59 -0.08
C GLU A 114 5.41 14.59 -0.51
N THR A 115 5.56 13.95 -1.67
CA THR A 115 4.65 12.88 -2.15
C THR A 115 4.65 11.69 -1.19
N ILE A 116 5.84 11.30 -0.71
CA ILE A 116 6.01 10.23 0.28
C ILE A 116 5.26 10.55 1.58
N ALA A 117 5.30 11.80 2.04
CA ALA A 117 4.64 12.24 3.26
C ALA A 117 3.12 12.28 3.14
N THR A 118 2.60 12.77 2.01
CA THR A 118 1.17 12.76 1.72
C THR A 118 0.64 11.33 1.68
N PHE A 119 1.33 10.43 0.98
CA PHE A 119 0.95 9.02 0.94
C PHE A 119 1.03 8.33 2.30
N ARG A 120 2.03 8.65 3.13
CA ARG A 120 2.11 8.18 4.52
C ARG A 120 0.93 8.67 5.35
N PHE A 121 0.56 9.95 5.24
CA PHE A 121 -0.59 10.51 5.95
C PHE A 121 -1.87 9.74 5.60
N PHE A 122 -2.14 9.59 4.30
CA PHE A 122 -3.31 8.88 3.82
C PHE A 122 -3.30 7.42 4.27
N ALA A 123 -2.21 6.68 4.09
CA ALA A 123 -2.16 5.30 4.54
C ALA A 123 -2.31 5.17 6.08
N THR A 124 -1.67 6.04 6.86
CA THR A 124 -1.75 5.99 8.33
C THR A 124 -3.16 6.37 8.84
N ALA A 125 -3.91 7.17 8.10
CA ALA A 125 -5.31 7.47 8.41
C ALA A 125 -6.23 6.32 7.95
N PHE A 126 -6.15 5.93 6.69
CA PHE A 126 -7.11 5.03 6.08
C PHE A 126 -6.95 3.56 6.51
N ILE A 127 -5.75 3.10 6.90
CA ILE A 127 -5.54 1.71 7.37
C ILE A 127 -6.35 1.42 8.67
N PRO A 128 -6.18 2.16 9.79
CA PRO A 128 -7.00 1.95 10.98
C PRO A 128 -8.50 2.14 10.71
N GLY A 129 -8.86 3.13 9.89
CA GLY A 129 -10.25 3.38 9.50
C GLY A 129 -10.86 2.19 8.75
N SER A 130 -10.14 1.60 7.80
CA SER A 130 -10.55 0.43 7.02
C SER A 130 -10.75 -0.82 7.90
N ILE A 131 -9.84 -1.06 8.84
CA ILE A 131 -9.97 -2.16 9.83
C ILE A 131 -11.20 -1.94 10.71
N LEU A 132 -11.36 -0.74 11.27
CA LEU A 132 -12.47 -0.42 12.15
C LEU A 132 -13.82 -0.51 11.41
N LEU A 133 -13.92 0.08 10.21
CA LEU A 133 -15.11 0.03 9.38
C LEU A 133 -15.52 -1.41 9.08
N THR A 134 -14.54 -2.28 8.81
CA THR A 134 -14.78 -3.72 8.58
C THR A 134 -15.34 -4.41 9.82
N LEU A 135 -14.72 -4.19 10.98
CA LEU A 135 -15.19 -4.77 12.24
C LEU A 135 -16.59 -4.29 12.59
N LEU A 136 -16.87 -3.00 12.43
CA LEU A 136 -18.18 -2.44 12.71
C LEU A 136 -19.26 -2.94 11.75
N ASN A 137 -18.95 -3.07 10.46
CA ASN A 137 -19.87 -3.67 9.49
C ASN A 137 -20.24 -5.10 9.89
N PHE A 138 -19.24 -5.90 10.27
CA PHE A 138 -19.46 -7.28 10.70
C PHE A 138 -20.27 -7.37 12.01
N LEU A 139 -20.03 -6.47 12.96
CA LEU A 139 -20.67 -6.51 14.28
C LEU A 139 -22.06 -5.87 14.31
N LEU A 140 -22.29 -4.78 13.55
CA LEU A 140 -23.48 -3.93 13.70
C LEU A 140 -24.44 -4.01 12.52
N ILE A 141 -23.96 -4.34 11.32
CA ILE A 141 -24.76 -4.27 10.09
C ILE A 141 -25.14 -5.65 9.59
N GLN A 142 -24.24 -6.63 9.67
CA GLN A 142 -24.51 -7.99 9.18
C GLN A 142 -25.02 -8.90 10.30
N PRO A 143 -26.25 -9.44 10.20
CA PRO A 143 -26.74 -10.42 11.16
C PRO A 143 -25.89 -11.71 11.14
N TRP A 144 -25.53 -12.20 12.32
CA TRP A 144 -24.69 -13.41 12.45
C TRP A 144 -25.37 -14.65 11.86
N ASP A 145 -26.67 -14.75 12.05
CA ASP A 145 -27.51 -15.83 11.53
C ASP A 145 -27.60 -15.84 10.00
N LEU A 146 -27.65 -14.66 9.37
CA LEU A 146 -27.54 -14.53 7.92
C LEU A 146 -26.16 -15.03 7.43
N SER A 147 -25.08 -14.65 8.12
CA SER A 147 -23.71 -15.07 7.78
C SER A 147 -23.55 -16.60 7.83
N GLN A 148 -24.12 -17.24 8.86
CA GLN A 148 -24.15 -18.69 8.97
C GLN A 148 -24.93 -19.34 7.81
N THR A 149 -26.09 -18.78 7.48
CA THR A 149 -26.94 -19.29 6.39
C THR A 149 -26.24 -19.18 5.04
N GLN A 150 -25.58 -18.07 4.78
CA GLN A 150 -24.78 -17.86 3.57
C GLN A 150 -23.62 -18.86 3.47
N PHE A 151 -22.93 -19.13 4.57
CA PHE A 151 -21.83 -20.10 4.61
C PHE A 151 -22.31 -21.53 4.31
N GLN A 152 -23.49 -21.92 4.79
CA GLN A 152 -24.06 -23.24 4.54
C GLN A 152 -24.55 -23.41 3.10
N LEU A 153 -25.20 -22.38 2.54
CA LEU A 153 -25.75 -22.42 1.18
C LEU A 153 -24.65 -22.29 0.11
N PHE A 154 -23.68 -21.41 0.32
CA PHE A 154 -22.64 -21.08 -0.64
C PHE A 154 -21.25 -21.08 0.03
N PRO A 155 -20.71 -22.26 0.37
CA PRO A 155 -19.46 -22.35 1.12
C PRO A 155 -18.27 -21.81 0.32
N LEU A 156 -18.26 -22.01 -1.01
CA LEU A 156 -17.19 -21.50 -1.88
C LEU A 156 -17.23 -19.98 -1.97
N ASP A 157 -18.39 -19.38 -2.22
CA ASP A 157 -18.52 -17.92 -2.29
C ASP A 157 -18.20 -17.29 -0.93
N SER A 158 -18.68 -17.88 0.16
CA SER A 158 -18.38 -17.45 1.53
C SER A 158 -16.89 -17.58 1.88
N SER A 159 -16.22 -18.63 1.41
CA SER A 159 -14.76 -18.79 1.56
C SER A 159 -13.97 -17.74 0.78
N GLY A 160 -14.52 -17.25 -0.33
CA GLY A 160 -13.99 -16.11 -1.08
C GLY A 160 -13.87 -14.85 -0.22
N TYR A 161 -14.85 -14.58 0.64
CA TYR A 161 -14.78 -13.46 1.60
C TYR A 161 -13.70 -13.66 2.66
N LEU A 162 -13.47 -14.89 3.13
CA LEU A 162 -12.37 -15.19 4.06
C LEU A 162 -11.00 -14.99 3.41
N LEU A 163 -10.82 -15.52 2.20
CA LEU A 163 -9.59 -15.30 1.41
C LEU A 163 -9.37 -13.81 1.18
N PHE A 164 -10.44 -13.07 0.89
CA PHE A 164 -10.42 -11.62 0.77
C PHE A 164 -9.94 -10.93 2.03
N PHE A 165 -10.44 -11.31 3.22
CA PHE A 165 -9.95 -10.76 4.48
C PHE A 165 -8.47 -11.03 4.66
N VAL A 166 -8.02 -12.26 4.42
CA VAL A 166 -6.61 -12.64 4.54
C VAL A 166 -5.75 -11.77 3.62
N VAL A 167 -6.06 -11.72 2.32
CA VAL A 167 -5.31 -10.91 1.33
C VAL A 167 -5.31 -9.44 1.72
N ARG A 168 -6.45 -8.90 2.15
CA ARG A 168 -6.57 -7.50 2.60
C ARG A 168 -5.66 -7.22 3.78
N PHE A 169 -5.72 -8.03 4.83
CA PHE A 169 -4.86 -7.83 6.01
C PHE A 169 -3.38 -8.04 5.68
N THR A 170 -3.04 -8.96 4.78
CA THR A 170 -1.68 -9.12 4.27
C THR A 170 -1.19 -7.86 3.56
N LEU A 171 -2.01 -7.29 2.66
CA LEU A 171 -1.67 -6.03 1.96
C LEU A 171 -1.53 -4.85 2.92
N LEU A 172 -2.41 -4.74 3.92
CA LEU A 172 -2.33 -3.71 4.96
C LEU A 172 -1.07 -3.89 5.83
N GLY A 173 -0.76 -5.12 6.25
CA GLY A 173 0.45 -5.43 7.01
C GLY A 173 1.72 -5.11 6.21
N TRP A 174 1.71 -5.44 4.93
CA TRP A 174 2.78 -5.07 4.00
C TRP A 174 2.91 -3.55 3.86
N ALA A 175 1.81 -2.82 3.67
CA ALA A 175 1.84 -1.36 3.58
C ALA A 175 2.40 -0.75 4.88
N ILE A 176 2.02 -1.25 6.05
CA ILE A 176 2.58 -0.85 7.35
C ILE A 176 4.10 -1.08 7.38
N SER A 177 4.58 -2.23 6.89
CA SER A 177 6.01 -2.54 6.88
C SER A 177 6.81 -1.57 6.01
N VAL A 178 6.30 -1.20 4.83
CA VAL A 178 6.92 -0.22 3.93
C VAL A 178 6.93 1.17 4.57
N LEU A 179 5.80 1.58 5.15
CA LEU A 179 5.62 2.88 5.81
C LEU A 179 6.42 3.03 7.10
N GLY A 180 6.75 1.93 7.76
CA GLY A 180 7.55 1.88 8.99
C GLY A 180 9.06 2.04 8.77
N THR A 181 9.52 2.19 7.53
CA THR A 181 10.95 2.32 7.24
C THR A 181 11.53 3.62 7.83
N PRO A 182 12.74 3.60 8.42
CA PRO A 182 13.32 4.77 9.10
C PRO A 182 13.43 6.01 8.21
N LYS A 183 13.68 5.81 6.90
CA LYS A 183 13.76 6.88 5.89
C LYS A 183 12.44 7.66 5.76
N ILE A 184 11.31 6.97 5.92
CA ILE A 184 9.97 7.55 5.82
C ILE A 184 9.56 8.15 7.17
N LEU A 185 9.98 7.53 8.28
CA LEU A 185 9.73 8.03 9.64
C LEU A 185 10.42 9.36 9.92
N ALA A 186 11.62 9.57 9.37
CA ALA A 186 12.44 10.77 9.57
C ALA A 186 11.94 12.04 8.85
N PHE A 187 10.89 11.95 8.03
CA PHE A 187 10.33 13.11 7.34
C PHE A 187 9.48 13.98 8.29
N GLU A 188 9.84 15.26 8.42
CA GLU A 188 9.03 16.27 9.11
C GLU A 188 8.15 17.06 8.13
N PRO A 189 6.87 17.31 8.44
CA PRO A 189 5.96 18.02 7.53
C PRO A 189 6.41 19.46 7.30
N PRO A 190 6.27 19.99 6.07
CA PRO A 190 6.82 21.30 5.69
C PRO A 190 6.14 22.50 6.37
N ALA A 191 4.92 22.35 6.92
CA ALA A 191 4.19 23.46 7.55
C ALA A 191 3.75 23.16 8.99
N LYS A 192 3.90 24.16 9.89
CA LYS A 192 3.54 24.06 11.31
C LYS A 192 2.05 23.82 11.57
N TRP A 193 1.14 24.31 10.72
CA TRP A 193 -0.31 24.09 10.86
C TRP A 193 -0.72 22.67 10.43
N LEU A 194 -0.06 22.13 9.40
CA LEU A 194 -0.20 20.73 8.99
C LEU A 194 0.30 19.78 10.09
N ARG A 195 1.21 20.23 10.97
CA ARG A 195 1.72 19.43 12.08
C ARG A 195 0.61 18.88 12.99
N PHE A 196 -0.51 19.57 13.18
CA PHE A 196 -1.66 19.07 13.94
C PHE A 196 -2.37 17.90 13.24
N ILE A 197 -2.62 18.04 11.94
CA ILE A 197 -3.24 17.02 11.09
C ILE A 197 -2.32 15.79 10.97
N TYR A 198 -1.02 16.03 10.79
CA TYR A 198 0.02 14.98 10.74
C TYR A 198 0.34 14.36 12.10
N LEU A 199 -0.02 14.99 13.23
CA LEU A 199 0.27 14.45 14.57
C LEU A 199 -0.57 13.21 14.89
N ARG A 200 -1.81 13.15 14.38
CA ARG A 200 -2.76 12.07 14.69
C ARG A 200 -3.60 11.61 13.48
N PRO A 201 -2.99 11.24 12.34
CA PRO A 201 -3.70 10.72 11.17
C PRO A 201 -4.59 9.52 11.49
N LYS A 202 -4.17 8.66 12.42
CA LYS A 202 -4.96 7.50 12.87
C LYS A 202 -6.35 7.90 13.40
N LEU A 203 -6.44 9.02 14.14
CA LEU A 203 -7.71 9.51 14.68
C LEU A 203 -8.66 9.96 13.56
N ILE A 204 -8.13 10.61 12.52
CA ILE A 204 -8.91 11.04 11.37
C ILE A 204 -9.58 9.83 10.71
N GLY A 205 -8.81 8.77 10.46
CA GLY A 205 -9.33 7.52 9.93
C GLY A 205 -10.43 6.89 10.78
N VAL A 206 -10.20 6.81 12.09
CA VAL A 206 -11.16 6.25 13.06
C VAL A 206 -12.45 7.08 13.08
N CYS A 207 -12.36 8.41 13.17
CA CYS A 207 -13.52 9.30 13.17
C CYS A 207 -14.34 9.18 11.89
N VAL A 208 -13.67 9.12 10.74
CA VAL A 208 -14.35 8.94 9.45
C VAL A 208 -15.03 7.57 9.37
N ALA A 209 -14.37 6.49 9.80
CA ALA A 209 -14.97 5.16 9.84
C ALA A 209 -16.20 5.09 10.74
N LEU A 210 -16.15 5.72 11.93
CA LEU A 210 -17.28 5.81 12.85
C LEU A 210 -18.43 6.61 12.22
N PHE A 211 -18.13 7.76 11.61
CA PHE A 211 -19.14 8.58 10.94
C PHE A 211 -19.83 7.82 9.80
N LEU A 212 -19.08 7.16 8.94
CA LEU A 212 -19.65 6.38 7.83
C LEU A 212 -20.47 5.20 8.33
N THR A 213 -19.96 4.45 9.30
CA THR A 213 -20.69 3.34 9.92
C THR A 213 -22.01 3.83 10.49
N TRP A 214 -21.98 4.96 11.20
CA TRP A 214 -23.19 5.56 11.77
C TRP A 214 -24.21 5.90 10.69
N ASN A 215 -23.81 6.58 9.60
CA ASN A 215 -24.72 6.92 8.50
C ASN A 215 -25.33 5.66 7.86
N ILE A 216 -24.50 4.65 7.53
CA ILE A 216 -24.97 3.39 6.94
C ILE A 216 -25.95 2.68 7.89
N TYR A 217 -25.60 2.57 9.17
CA TYR A 217 -26.44 1.95 10.18
C TYR A 217 -27.79 2.67 10.30
N THR A 218 -27.80 4.01 10.33
CA THR A 218 -29.04 4.78 10.41
C THR A 218 -29.90 4.63 9.15
N ASP A 219 -29.30 4.50 7.98
CA ASP A 219 -30.05 4.27 6.74
C ASP A 219 -30.68 2.87 6.71
N LEU A 220 -29.90 1.84 7.06
CA LEU A 220 -30.34 0.44 7.04
C LEU A 220 -31.31 0.07 8.17
N THR A 221 -31.31 0.83 9.27
CA THR A 221 -32.24 0.61 10.40
C THR A 221 -33.36 1.66 10.47
N GLY A 222 -33.30 2.67 9.59
CA GLY A 222 -34.21 3.80 9.59
C GLY A 222 -35.64 3.47 9.14
N PRO A 223 -36.57 4.44 9.20
CA PRO A 223 -37.98 4.21 8.92
C PRO A 223 -38.27 3.66 7.52
N ILE A 224 -37.50 4.09 6.51
CA ILE A 224 -37.64 3.63 5.12
C ILE A 224 -37.26 2.14 5.00
N ALA A 225 -36.16 1.73 5.62
CA ALA A 225 -35.76 0.33 5.67
C ALA A 225 -36.82 -0.54 6.36
N GLN A 226 -37.35 -0.07 7.50
CA GLN A 226 -38.40 -0.77 8.23
C GLN A 226 -39.70 -0.91 7.42
N GLN A 227 -40.07 0.10 6.62
CA GLN A 227 -41.20 -0.01 5.69
C GLN A 227 -40.94 -1.07 4.61
N GLY A 228 -39.72 -1.12 4.07
CA GLY A 228 -39.31 -2.16 3.12
C GLY A 228 -39.39 -3.57 3.73
N ILE A 229 -38.92 -3.74 4.96
CA ILE A 229 -39.01 -5.01 5.70
C ILE A 229 -40.46 -5.42 5.92
N LYS A 230 -41.33 -4.50 6.38
CA LYS A 230 -42.76 -4.80 6.58
C LYS A 230 -43.43 -5.24 5.29
N LYS A 231 -43.16 -4.55 4.18
CA LYS A 231 -43.71 -4.94 2.89
C LYS A 231 -43.22 -6.32 2.44
N ALA A 232 -41.93 -6.62 2.64
CA ALA A 232 -41.38 -7.95 2.36
C ALA A 232 -42.03 -9.03 3.24
N GLN A 233 -42.30 -8.74 4.51
CA GLN A 233 -43.01 -9.64 5.43
C GLN A 233 -44.47 -9.89 5.00
N GLU A 234 -45.16 -8.87 4.48
CA GLU A 234 -46.51 -8.99 3.94
C GLU A 234 -46.54 -9.86 2.67
N GLU A 235 -45.54 -9.74 1.80
CA GLU A 235 -45.46 -10.49 0.54
C GLU A 235 -44.96 -11.93 0.69
N HIS A 236 -43.99 -12.17 1.57
CA HIS A 236 -43.31 -13.47 1.69
C HIS A 236 -43.56 -14.21 3.01
N GLY A 237 -44.29 -13.60 3.94
CA GLY A 237 -44.73 -14.19 5.20
C GLY A 237 -43.71 -14.12 6.33
N LEU A 238 -44.15 -14.44 7.56
CA LEU A 238 -43.35 -14.34 8.79
C LEU A 238 -42.37 -15.50 9.00
N ALA A 239 -42.34 -16.48 8.09
CA ALA A 239 -41.47 -17.66 8.19
C ALA A 239 -40.00 -17.34 7.86
N TYR A 240 -39.69 -16.15 7.35
CA TYR A 240 -38.32 -15.72 7.04
C TYR A 240 -37.89 -14.61 8.00
N SER A 241 -36.59 -14.54 8.24
CA SER A 241 -35.93 -13.37 8.81
C SER A 241 -35.56 -12.41 7.69
N TYR A 242 -35.59 -11.10 7.98
CA TYR A 242 -35.42 -10.05 6.98
C TYR A 242 -34.44 -9.00 7.50
N THR A 243 -33.58 -8.50 6.63
CA THR A 243 -32.72 -7.35 6.90
C THR A 243 -32.61 -6.48 5.66
N ALA A 244 -32.56 -5.17 5.86
CA ALA A 244 -32.25 -4.25 4.78
C ALA A 244 -30.75 -4.26 4.52
N THR A 245 -30.37 -4.45 3.26
CA THR A 245 -28.96 -4.46 2.82
C THR A 245 -28.59 -3.24 2.02
N GLU A 246 -29.58 -2.53 1.46
CA GLU A 246 -29.37 -1.28 0.75
C GLU A 246 -30.60 -0.39 0.88
N VAL A 247 -30.38 0.90 1.07
CA VAL A 247 -31.41 1.93 0.97
C VAL A 247 -30.87 3.03 0.06
N SER A 248 -31.56 3.30 -1.04
CA SER A 248 -31.21 4.36 -1.98
C SER A 248 -32.39 5.29 -2.18
N THR A 249 -32.15 6.60 -2.08
CA THR A 249 -33.17 7.61 -2.34
C THR A 249 -32.84 8.35 -3.62
N GLN A 250 -33.69 8.18 -4.64
CA GLN A 250 -33.57 8.87 -5.91
C GLN A 250 -34.54 10.05 -5.96
N ASN A 251 -34.00 11.25 -6.19
CA ASN A 251 -34.83 12.41 -6.49
C ASN A 251 -35.30 12.31 -7.94
N LYS A 252 -36.59 12.05 -8.15
CA LYS A 252 -37.22 12.07 -9.48
C LYS A 252 -37.98 13.38 -9.68
N ALA A 253 -38.25 13.75 -10.93
CA ALA A 253 -39.00 14.96 -11.28
C ALA A 253 -40.40 15.05 -10.63
N ARG A 254 -40.99 13.92 -10.22
CA ARG A 254 -42.29 13.83 -9.53
C ARG A 254 -42.19 13.61 -8.01
N GLY A 255 -41.00 13.71 -7.42
CA GLY A 255 -40.78 13.52 -5.98
C GLY A 255 -39.67 12.52 -5.66
N LYS A 256 -39.53 12.19 -4.37
CA LYS A 256 -38.54 11.22 -3.89
C LYS A 256 -39.04 9.79 -4.10
N SER A 257 -38.22 8.96 -4.73
CA SER A 257 -38.41 7.53 -4.87
C SER A 257 -37.42 6.82 -3.96
N HIS A 258 -37.89 5.91 -3.12
CA HIS A 258 -37.04 5.10 -2.27
C HIS A 258 -36.93 3.69 -2.84
N PHE A 259 -35.71 3.21 -2.96
CA PHE A 259 -35.36 1.84 -3.27
C PHE A 259 -34.79 1.21 -2.00
N VAL A 260 -35.25 0.00 -1.66
CA VAL A 260 -34.78 -0.75 -0.51
C VAL A 260 -34.52 -2.17 -0.96
N ALA A 261 -33.26 -2.63 -0.86
CA ALA A 261 -32.92 -4.03 -1.05
C ALA A 261 -33.07 -4.75 0.29
N ILE A 262 -33.86 -5.82 0.28
CA ILE A 262 -34.12 -6.67 1.44
C ILE A 262 -33.54 -8.05 1.17
N THR A 263 -32.77 -8.55 2.12
CA THR A 263 -32.35 -9.96 2.14
C THR A 263 -33.25 -10.72 3.10
N ALA A 264 -33.83 -11.81 2.61
CA ALA A 264 -34.67 -12.73 3.39
C ALA A 264 -33.97 -14.09 3.52
N TRP A 265 -33.99 -14.70 4.71
CA TRP A 265 -33.42 -16.03 4.95
C TRP A 265 -34.26 -16.83 5.95
N ASN A 266 -34.21 -18.15 5.84
CA ASN A 266 -34.86 -19.07 6.79
C ASN A 266 -33.85 -20.14 7.21
N LYS A 267 -33.59 -20.23 8.52
CA LYS A 267 -32.60 -21.15 9.10
C LYS A 267 -33.07 -22.61 9.14
N GLU A 268 -34.37 -22.86 9.06
CA GLU A 268 -34.98 -24.19 9.13
C GLU A 268 -35.08 -24.88 7.77
N LYS A 269 -34.91 -24.14 6.67
CA LYS A 269 -35.03 -24.64 5.29
C LYS A 269 -33.69 -24.68 4.52
N ILE A 270 -32.58 -24.70 5.23
CA ILE A 270 -31.24 -24.80 4.65
C ILE A 270 -30.94 -26.26 4.28
#